data_AF-A0A8K0CVZ2-F1
#
_entry.id   AF-A0A8K0CVZ2-F1
#
_cell.length_a   1.000
_cell.length_b   1.000
_cell.length_c   1.000
_cell.angle_alpha   90.00
_cell.angle_beta   90.00
_cell.angle_gamma   90.00
#
_symmetry.space_group_name_H-M   'P 1'
#
loop_
_entity.id
_entity.type
_entity.pdbx_description
1 polymer ?
#
loop_
_entity_poly.entity_id
_entity_poly.type
_entity_poly.pdbx_seq_one_letter_code
_entity_poly.pdbx_strand_id
1 'polypeptide(L)'
;MSDEEEVYSEEEEEEIVEVKKVEKKVEETGDPEFVKRQDQKRSDLDEQLREYITEWRKQRAKEEEDLKKLKEKQAKRKVTRAEEERKLAERKKQEEERRVREVEEKKQRDQEEKRQRLEDAEKKRQQMMQSLKDQSNKKGPNFTIIKREPGATLSPVQLERNKTKEQLEEEKRISLSIRIKPLNIDSFGVEKLREKATELWDLIVKLETEKYDLEERQKRQDYDLKELKERQKQQLRHKALKKGLDPEALTGKYPPKIQVASKYERRVDTRSYDDKKKLFEGVRYHTKSFTVLTSTHTHISH
;
A
#
# COMPACT_ATOMS: atom_id res chain seq x y z
N MET A 1 24.23 -4.89 -4.02
CA MET A 1 24.91 -3.72 -3.44
C MET A 1 24.50 -3.69 -1.98
N SER A 2 25.51 -3.76 -1.12
CA SER A 2 25.39 -3.61 0.33
C SER A 2 24.87 -2.20 0.59
N ASP A 3 23.80 -2.04 1.36
CA ASP A 3 23.39 -0.73 1.86
C ASP A 3 23.27 -0.84 3.38
N GLU A 4 24.16 -0.08 4.02
CA GLU A 4 24.48 -0.01 5.43
C GLU A 4 23.31 0.68 6.15
N GLU A 5 22.61 -0.03 7.04
CA GLU A 5 21.58 0.58 7.87
C GLU A 5 22.28 1.29 9.04
N GLU A 6 22.48 2.60 8.92
CA GLU A 6 22.94 3.49 9.98
C GLU A 6 21.97 3.44 11.17
N VAL A 7 22.30 2.60 12.15
CA VAL A 7 21.71 2.63 13.48
C VAL A 7 22.24 3.89 14.18
N TYR A 8 21.41 4.93 14.26
CA TYR A 8 21.64 6.07 15.15
C TYR A 8 21.61 5.59 16.60
N SER A 9 22.78 5.18 17.09
CA SER A 9 23.12 5.04 18.51
C SER A 9 23.34 6.45 19.05
N GLU A 10 22.33 7.02 19.68
CA GLU A 10 22.45 8.24 20.47
C GLU A 10 23.21 7.86 21.76
N GLU A 11 24.55 7.93 21.71
CA GLU A 11 25.40 7.84 22.90
C GLU A 11 25.11 9.08 23.76
N GLU A 12 24.31 8.90 24.82
CA GLU A 12 24.27 9.85 25.93
C GLU A 12 25.65 9.86 26.60
N GLU A 13 26.49 10.82 26.23
CA GLU A 13 27.69 11.17 26.99
C GLU A 13 27.26 11.63 28.40
N GLU A 14 27.35 10.72 29.37
CA GLU A 14 27.28 11.07 30.80
C GLU A 14 28.47 11.98 31.15
N GLU A 15 28.25 13.29 31.16
CA GLU A 15 29.18 14.26 31.74
C GLU A 15 29.23 14.06 33.26
N ILE A 16 30.23 13.29 33.73
CA ILE A 16 30.54 13.12 35.16
C ILE A 16 31.07 14.45 35.69
N VAL A 17 30.19 15.27 36.27
CA VAL A 17 30.59 16.47 37.02
C VAL A 17 31.29 16.02 38.31
N GLU A 18 32.62 16.05 38.31
CA GLU A 18 33.45 15.75 39.47
C GLU A 18 33.28 16.84 40.54
N VAL A 19 32.38 16.61 41.50
CA VAL A 19 32.15 17.52 42.62
C VAL A 19 33.37 17.48 43.56
N LYS A 20 34.24 18.49 43.44
CA LYS A 20 35.33 18.74 44.40
C LYS A 20 34.75 18.88 45.82
N LYS A 21 35.01 17.87 46.64
CA LYS A 21 34.69 17.84 48.08
C LYS A 21 35.58 18.86 48.80
N VAL A 22 35.04 20.05 49.07
CA VAL A 22 35.69 21.04 49.94
C VAL A 22 35.51 20.57 51.39
N GLU A 23 36.55 19.95 51.95
CA GLU A 23 36.62 19.61 53.37
C GLU A 23 36.76 20.90 54.19
N LYS A 24 35.61 21.44 54.64
CA LYS A 24 35.58 22.49 55.64
C LYS A 24 35.69 21.84 57.02
N LYS A 25 36.89 21.86 57.60
CA LYS A 25 37.10 21.58 59.03
C LYS A 25 36.25 22.58 59.83
N VAL A 26 35.21 22.09 60.49
CA VAL A 26 34.47 22.83 61.51
C VAL A 26 34.96 22.32 62.84
N GLU A 27 35.57 23.20 63.63
CA GLU A 27 35.94 22.93 65.02
C GLU A 27 34.67 22.61 65.82
N GLU A 28 34.59 21.39 66.33
CA GLU A 28 33.47 20.87 67.10
C GLU A 28 33.56 21.36 68.55
N THR A 29 33.06 22.57 68.77
CA THR A 29 32.65 23.05 70.10
C THR A 29 31.23 23.59 69.99
N GLY A 30 30.28 22.69 69.70
CA GLY A 30 28.85 22.97 69.69
C GLY A 30 28.14 22.06 70.69
N ASP A 31 27.16 22.61 71.41
CA ASP A 31 26.29 21.88 72.33
C ASP A 31 25.81 20.54 71.73
N PRO A 32 26.07 19.38 72.37
CA PRO A 32 25.78 18.05 71.81
C PRO A 32 24.30 17.82 71.47
N GLU A 33 23.39 18.59 72.06
CA GLU A 33 21.97 18.50 71.72
C GLU A 33 21.64 19.18 70.37
N PHE A 34 22.35 20.26 70.03
CA PHE A 34 22.17 20.99 68.76
C PHE A 34 22.68 20.19 67.57
N VAL A 35 23.85 19.53 67.72
CA VAL A 35 24.43 18.65 66.68
C VAL A 35 23.51 17.46 66.41
N LYS A 36 23.02 16.78 67.45
CA LYS A 36 22.03 15.68 67.31
C LYS A 36 20.77 16.12 66.58
N ARG A 37 20.25 17.32 66.86
CA ARG A 37 19.06 17.85 66.18
C ARG A 37 19.33 18.21 64.72
N GLN A 38 20.54 18.65 64.39
CA GLN A 38 20.96 18.91 63.01
C GLN A 38 21.16 17.61 62.24
N ASP A 39 21.75 16.60 62.85
CA ASP A 39 21.95 15.28 62.27
C ASP A 39 20.62 14.54 62.06
N GLN A 40 19.68 14.65 63.01
CA GLN A 40 18.33 14.11 62.82
C GLN A 40 17.63 14.75 61.64
N LYS A 41 17.68 16.09 61.50
CA LYS A 41 17.09 16.79 60.34
C LYS A 41 17.74 16.39 59.02
N ARG A 42 19.05 16.14 59.00
CA ARG A 42 19.76 15.63 57.82
C ARG A 42 19.35 14.20 57.49
N SER A 43 19.27 13.34 58.50
CA SER A 43 18.80 11.96 58.34
C SER A 43 17.36 11.90 57.83
N ASP A 44 16.47 12.74 58.36
CA ASP A 44 15.06 12.81 57.94
C ASP A 44 14.94 13.27 56.48
N LEU A 45 15.78 14.23 56.05
CA LEU A 45 15.86 14.67 54.65
C LEU A 45 16.43 13.58 53.73
N ASP A 46 17.48 12.88 54.17
CA ASP A 46 18.07 11.76 53.43
C ASP A 46 17.08 10.59 53.30
N GLU A 47 16.26 10.35 54.33
CA GLU A 47 15.20 9.32 54.30
C GLU A 47 14.08 9.71 53.34
N GLN A 48 13.61 10.96 53.36
CA GLN A 48 12.64 11.47 52.39
C GLN A 48 13.17 11.39 50.94
N LEU A 49 14.45 11.71 50.71
CA LEU A 49 15.08 11.57 49.40
C LEU A 49 15.15 10.11 48.97
N ARG A 50 15.48 9.18 49.88
CA ARG A 50 15.49 7.74 49.60
C ARG A 50 14.10 7.25 49.24
N GLU A 51 13.08 7.62 50.01
CA GLU A 51 11.69 7.26 49.73
C GLU A 51 11.26 7.78 48.35
N TYR A 52 11.51 9.06 48.05
CA TYR A 52 11.21 9.65 46.74
C TYR A 52 11.91 8.90 45.58
N ILE A 53 13.19 8.56 45.72
CA ILE A 53 13.92 7.78 44.73
C ILE A 53 13.30 6.39 44.55
N THR A 54 12.90 5.73 45.64
CA THR A 54 12.27 4.40 45.56
C THR A 54 10.89 4.45 44.92
N GLU A 55 10.09 5.47 45.21
CA GLU A 55 8.79 5.69 44.59
C GLU A 55 8.93 5.98 43.10
N TRP A 56 9.89 6.82 42.71
CA TRP A 56 10.18 7.12 41.31
C TRP A 56 10.62 5.88 40.53
N ARG A 57 11.52 5.06 41.10
CA ARG A 57 11.93 3.78 40.49
C ARG A 57 10.75 2.82 40.36
N LYS A 58 9.87 2.76 41.36
CA LYS A 58 8.68 1.91 41.35
C LYS A 58 7.67 2.38 40.29
N GLN A 59 7.50 3.69 40.12
CA GLN A 59 6.66 4.25 39.05
C GLN A 59 7.24 3.93 37.66
N ARG A 60 8.53 4.20 37.42
CA ARG A 60 9.18 3.86 36.14
C ARG A 60 9.12 2.37 35.83
N ALA A 61 9.38 1.51 36.82
CA ALA A 61 9.26 0.06 36.65
C ALA A 61 7.84 -0.37 36.28
N LYS A 62 6.82 0.22 36.91
CA LYS A 62 5.41 -0.07 36.60
C LYS A 62 5.02 0.39 35.19
N GLU A 63 5.45 1.59 34.78
CA GLU A 63 5.24 2.11 33.43
C GLU A 63 5.93 1.25 32.37
N GLU A 64 7.17 0.82 32.64
CA GLU A 64 7.91 -0.09 31.74
C GLU A 64 7.25 -1.46 31.62
N GLU A 65 6.76 -2.03 32.72
CA GLU A 65 6.02 -3.29 32.69
C GLU A 65 4.71 -3.16 31.89
N ASP A 66 3.98 -2.06 32.06
CA ASP A 66 2.73 -1.83 31.35
C ASP A 66 2.96 -1.60 29.85
N LEU A 67 4.02 -0.86 29.48
CA LEU A 67 4.47 -0.72 28.10
C LEU A 67 4.90 -2.07 27.51
N LYS A 68 5.62 -2.89 28.26
CA LYS A 68 6.03 -4.24 27.84
C LYS A 68 4.82 -5.15 27.61
N LYS A 69 3.85 -5.16 28.52
CA LYS A 69 2.58 -5.90 28.37
C LYS A 69 1.80 -5.44 27.14
N LEU A 70 1.76 -4.13 26.86
CA LEU A 70 1.11 -3.59 25.66
C LEU A 70 1.82 -4.03 24.37
N LYS A 71 3.14 -3.94 24.31
CA LYS A 71 3.95 -4.44 23.17
C LYS A 71 3.76 -5.94 22.97
N GLU A 72 3.75 -6.72 24.04
CA GLU A 72 3.52 -8.17 23.97
C GLU A 72 2.11 -8.51 23.47
N LYS A 73 1.08 -7.77 23.92
CA LYS A 73 -0.29 -7.92 23.40
C LYS A 73 -0.38 -7.57 21.90
N GLN A 74 0.27 -6.49 21.46
CA GLN A 74 0.33 -6.16 20.04
C GLN A 74 1.07 -7.22 19.23
N ALA A 75 2.20 -7.73 19.73
CA ALA A 75 2.96 -8.80 19.11
C ALA A 75 2.12 -10.10 19.00
N LYS A 76 1.46 -10.51 20.07
CA LYS A 76 0.54 -11.66 20.08
C LYS A 76 -0.61 -11.49 19.08
N ARG A 77 -1.22 -10.30 18.99
CA ARG A 77 -2.26 -10.00 17.98
C ARG A 77 -1.71 -10.05 16.55
N LYS A 78 -0.46 -9.66 16.33
CA LYS A 78 0.18 -9.73 15.02
C LYS A 78 0.47 -11.19 14.61
N VAL A 79 0.96 -12.00 15.55
CA VAL A 79 1.24 -13.42 15.33
C VAL A 79 -0.05 -14.20 15.06
N THR A 80 -1.09 -14.01 15.88
CA THR A 80 -2.40 -14.66 15.68
C THR A 80 -3.02 -14.30 14.34
N ARG A 81 -3.01 -13.02 13.95
CA ARG A 81 -3.46 -12.59 12.62
C ARG A 81 -2.65 -13.23 11.49
N ALA A 82 -1.32 -13.29 11.64
CA ALA A 82 -0.46 -13.92 10.64
C ALA A 82 -0.70 -15.44 10.53
N GLU A 83 -0.99 -16.11 11.64
CA GLU A 83 -1.28 -17.55 11.69
C GLU A 83 -2.65 -17.86 11.08
N GLU A 84 -3.67 -17.06 11.37
CA GLU A 84 -5.00 -17.16 10.76
C GLU A 84 -4.95 -16.90 9.25
N GLU A 85 -4.22 -15.88 8.81
CA GLU A 85 -4.02 -15.59 7.39
C GLU A 85 -3.26 -16.72 6.68
N ARG A 86 -2.21 -17.26 7.31
CA ARG A 86 -1.45 -18.40 6.78
C ARG A 86 -2.34 -19.64 6.65
N LYS A 87 -3.16 -19.95 7.66
CA LYS A 87 -4.08 -21.09 7.64
C LYS A 87 -5.18 -20.92 6.59
N LEU A 88 -5.70 -19.71 6.42
CA LEU A 88 -6.69 -19.40 5.38
C LEU A 88 -6.08 -19.48 3.97
N ALA A 89 -4.86 -18.96 3.80
CA ALA A 89 -4.10 -19.05 2.54
C ALA A 89 -3.78 -20.51 2.19
N GLU A 90 -3.39 -21.33 3.16
CA GLU A 90 -3.13 -22.75 2.97
C GLU A 90 -4.40 -23.51 2.58
N ARG A 91 -5.54 -23.24 3.24
CA ARG A 91 -6.84 -23.82 2.87
C ARG A 91 -7.26 -23.42 1.45
N LYS A 92 -7.07 -22.14 1.08
CA LYS A 92 -7.37 -21.63 -0.26
C LYS A 92 -6.47 -22.25 -1.32
N LYS A 93 -5.17 -22.41 -1.02
CA LYS A 93 -4.20 -23.06 -1.90
C LYS A 93 -4.56 -24.54 -2.12
N GLN A 94 -4.96 -25.27 -1.08
CA GLN A 94 -5.40 -26.66 -1.22
C GLN A 94 -6.68 -26.80 -2.05
N GLU A 95 -7.64 -25.87 -1.91
CA GLU A 95 -8.88 -25.86 -2.69
C GLU A 95 -8.62 -25.49 -4.16
N GLU A 96 -7.76 -24.50 -4.41
CA GLU A 96 -7.32 -24.11 -5.76
C GLU A 96 -6.52 -25.22 -6.43
N GLU A 97 -5.60 -25.87 -5.71
CA GLU A 97 -4.82 -27.00 -6.21
C GLU A 97 -5.72 -28.20 -6.57
N ARG A 98 -6.75 -28.49 -5.76
CA ARG A 98 -7.77 -29.50 -6.10
C ARG A 98 -8.52 -29.12 -7.37
N ARG A 99 -8.96 -27.87 -7.50
CA ARG A 99 -9.67 -27.39 -8.68
C ARG A 99 -8.80 -27.43 -9.94
N VAL A 100 -7.53 -27.06 -9.83
CA VAL A 100 -6.57 -27.13 -10.95
C VAL A 100 -6.32 -28.58 -11.34
N ARG A 101 -6.13 -29.49 -10.38
CA ARG A 101 -5.93 -30.92 -10.63
C ARG A 101 -7.15 -31.55 -11.31
N GLU A 102 -8.37 -31.21 -10.88
CA GLU A 102 -9.61 -31.66 -11.54
C GLU A 102 -9.76 -31.10 -12.97
N VAL A 103 -9.38 -29.84 -13.20
CA VAL A 103 -9.41 -29.22 -14.54
C VAL A 103 -8.35 -29.82 -15.45
N GLU A 104 -7.15 -30.10 -14.95
CA GLU A 104 -6.09 -30.76 -15.71
C GLU A 104 -6.45 -32.21 -16.03
N GLU A 105 -7.02 -32.96 -15.09
CA GLU A 105 -7.48 -34.33 -15.31
C GLU A 105 -8.64 -34.39 -16.30
N LYS A 106 -9.60 -33.46 -16.21
CA LYS A 106 -10.68 -33.33 -17.20
C LYS A 106 -10.14 -32.95 -18.57
N LYS A 107 -9.17 -32.04 -18.64
CA LYS A 107 -8.53 -31.63 -19.90
C LYS A 107 -7.72 -32.77 -20.52
N GLN A 108 -7.06 -33.61 -19.72
CA GLN A 108 -6.38 -34.81 -20.18
C GLN A 108 -7.38 -35.86 -20.70
N ARG A 109 -8.48 -36.11 -19.98
CA ARG A 109 -9.57 -36.99 -20.45
C ARG A 109 -10.20 -36.49 -21.75
N ASP A 110 -10.49 -35.20 -21.86
CA ASP A 110 -11.03 -34.59 -23.08
C ASP A 110 -10.03 -34.66 -24.26
N GLN A 111 -8.72 -34.60 -23.99
CA GLN A 111 -7.68 -34.77 -25.00
C GLN A 111 -7.53 -36.22 -25.46
N GLU A 112 -7.60 -37.18 -24.54
CA GLU A 112 -7.59 -38.61 -24.85
C GLU A 112 -8.84 -39.05 -25.60
N GLU A 113 -10.03 -38.59 -25.19
CA GLU A 113 -11.28 -38.87 -25.89
C GLU A 113 -11.31 -38.25 -27.30
N LYS A 114 -10.79 -37.03 -27.46
CA LYS A 114 -10.61 -36.43 -28.80
C LYS A 114 -9.60 -37.19 -29.65
N ARG A 115 -8.50 -37.67 -29.06
CA ARG A 115 -7.50 -38.48 -29.77
C ARG A 115 -8.11 -39.81 -30.21
N GLN A 116 -8.83 -40.48 -29.33
CA GLN A 116 -9.52 -41.74 -29.62
C GLN A 116 -10.63 -41.57 -30.65
N ARG A 117 -11.38 -40.46 -30.59
CA ARG A 117 -12.41 -40.12 -31.59
C ARG A 117 -11.82 -39.80 -32.96
N LEU A 118 -10.63 -39.20 -33.02
CA LEU A 118 -9.89 -38.99 -34.27
C LEU A 118 -9.32 -40.31 -34.79
N GLU A 119 -8.79 -41.17 -33.93
CA GLU A 119 -8.30 -42.51 -34.30
C GLU A 119 -9.44 -43.41 -34.82
N ASP A 120 -10.62 -43.39 -34.19
CA ASP A 120 -11.80 -44.13 -34.66
C ASP A 120 -12.37 -43.55 -35.96
N ALA A 121 -12.38 -42.22 -36.10
CA ALA A 121 -12.78 -41.56 -37.35
C ALA A 121 -11.77 -41.81 -38.48
N GLU A 122 -10.47 -41.85 -38.19
CA GLU A 122 -9.42 -42.18 -39.15
C GLU A 122 -9.47 -43.65 -39.54
N LYS A 123 -9.70 -44.56 -38.59
CA LYS A 123 -9.90 -45.98 -38.86
C LYS A 123 -11.16 -46.22 -39.69
N LYS A 124 -12.25 -45.53 -39.38
CA LYS A 124 -13.51 -45.59 -40.16
C LYS A 124 -13.36 -44.95 -41.54
N ARG A 125 -12.57 -43.87 -41.65
CA ARG A 125 -12.22 -43.23 -42.93
C ARG A 125 -11.26 -44.08 -43.76
N GLN A 126 -10.32 -44.79 -43.14
CA GLN A 126 -9.46 -45.77 -43.82
C GLN A 126 -10.29 -46.95 -44.32
N GLN A 127 -11.21 -47.49 -43.51
CA GLN A 127 -12.14 -48.53 -43.94
C GLN A 127 -13.06 -48.07 -45.08
N MET A 128 -13.59 -46.84 -45.01
CA MET A 128 -14.43 -46.26 -46.05
C MET A 128 -13.63 -45.89 -47.31
N MET A 129 -12.40 -45.40 -47.19
CA MET A 129 -11.49 -45.15 -48.32
C MET A 129 -11.00 -46.45 -48.95
N GLN A 130 -10.83 -47.52 -48.18
CA GLN A 130 -10.54 -48.85 -48.72
C GLN A 130 -11.75 -49.40 -49.48
N SER A 131 -12.98 -49.17 -48.97
CA SER A 131 -14.24 -49.49 -49.65
C SER A 131 -14.54 -48.61 -50.88
N LEU A 132 -14.14 -47.34 -50.89
CA LEU A 132 -14.31 -46.42 -52.03
C LEU A 132 -13.16 -46.49 -53.03
N LYS A 133 -11.97 -46.96 -52.63
CA LYS A 133 -10.86 -47.21 -53.56
C LYS A 133 -11.15 -48.40 -54.49
N ASP A 134 -12.07 -49.28 -54.09
CA ASP A 134 -12.68 -50.29 -54.95
C ASP A 134 -13.82 -49.74 -55.85
N GLN A 135 -14.27 -48.50 -55.64
CA GLN A 135 -15.31 -47.86 -56.44
C GLN A 135 -14.95 -46.42 -56.86
N SER A 136 -14.03 -46.32 -57.82
CA SER A 136 -14.05 -45.30 -58.88
C SER A 136 -13.73 -43.82 -58.55
N ASN A 137 -12.71 -43.35 -59.27
CA ASN A 137 -12.62 -42.05 -59.94
C ASN A 137 -13.95 -41.28 -60.14
N LYS A 138 -14.06 -40.06 -59.59
CA LYS A 138 -14.43 -38.80 -60.31
C LYS A 138 -14.81 -37.64 -59.36
N LYS A 139 -14.12 -36.51 -59.56
CA LYS A 139 -14.54 -35.08 -59.47
C LYS A 139 -15.28 -34.58 -58.21
N GLY A 140 -14.67 -33.62 -57.50
CA GLY A 140 -15.31 -32.80 -56.46
C GLY A 140 -15.66 -31.38 -56.94
N PRO A 141 -16.34 -30.58 -56.08
CA PRO A 141 -16.30 -29.13 -56.21
C PRO A 141 -15.92 -28.40 -54.91
N ASN A 142 -15.54 -27.14 -55.13
CA ASN A 142 -14.67 -26.26 -54.36
C ASN A 142 -15.48 -25.02 -53.95
N PHE A 143 -15.56 -24.68 -52.66
CA PHE A 143 -16.07 -23.35 -52.25
C PHE A 143 -15.34 -22.80 -51.01
N THR A 144 -14.92 -21.55 -51.17
CA THR A 144 -14.10 -20.72 -50.29
C THR A 144 -14.97 -19.97 -49.28
N ILE A 145 -14.72 -20.17 -47.97
CA ILE A 145 -15.32 -19.36 -46.89
C ILE A 145 -14.38 -18.20 -46.56
N ILE A 146 -14.87 -16.98 -46.76
CA ILE A 146 -14.18 -15.74 -46.39
C ILE A 146 -14.22 -15.59 -44.86
N LYS A 147 -13.05 -15.61 -44.24
CA LYS A 147 -12.83 -15.41 -42.80
C LYS A 147 -12.86 -13.90 -42.49
N ARG A 148 -13.80 -13.44 -41.63
CA ARG A 148 -13.70 -12.11 -40.99
C ARG A 148 -12.85 -12.23 -39.71
N GLU A 149 -11.92 -11.31 -39.56
CA GLU A 149 -11.02 -11.09 -38.41
C GLU A 149 -11.78 -10.70 -37.13
N PRO A 150 -11.51 -11.34 -35.97
CA PRO A 150 -11.87 -10.83 -34.65
C PRO A 150 -10.60 -10.40 -33.89
N GLY A 151 -10.12 -9.18 -34.16
CA GLY A 151 -8.85 -8.67 -33.64
C GLY A 151 -8.99 -7.60 -32.55
N ALA A 152 -9.79 -7.84 -31.51
CA ALA A 152 -9.76 -7.01 -30.30
C ALA A 152 -10.19 -7.80 -29.05
N THR A 153 -9.46 -8.85 -28.71
CA THR A 153 -9.57 -9.50 -27.41
C THR A 153 -8.88 -8.61 -26.38
N LEU A 154 -9.65 -7.75 -25.72
CA LEU A 154 -9.22 -7.04 -24.52
C LEU A 154 -8.75 -8.07 -23.48
N SER A 155 -7.62 -7.80 -22.82
CA SER A 155 -7.05 -8.67 -21.80
C SER A 155 -8.06 -8.91 -20.67
N PRO A 156 -8.14 -10.10 -20.06
CA PRO A 156 -9.04 -10.39 -18.94
C PRO A 156 -8.97 -9.34 -17.82
N VAL A 157 -7.77 -8.80 -17.55
CA VAL A 157 -7.51 -7.77 -16.53
C VAL A 157 -8.12 -6.41 -16.91
N GLN A 158 -8.18 -6.08 -18.20
CA GLN A 158 -8.84 -4.87 -18.68
C GLN A 158 -10.36 -5.02 -18.69
N LEU A 159 -10.88 -6.23 -18.94
CA LEU A 159 -12.31 -6.51 -18.78
C LEU A 159 -12.75 -6.37 -17.31
N GLU A 160 -11.96 -6.87 -16.36
CA GLU A 160 -12.30 -6.77 -14.93
C GLU A 160 -12.30 -5.33 -14.40
N ARG A 161 -11.42 -4.45 -14.90
CA ARG A 161 -11.44 -3.01 -14.55
C ARG A 161 -12.58 -2.22 -15.18
N ASN A 162 -13.22 -2.75 -16.24
CA ASN A 162 -14.35 -2.12 -16.92
C ASN A 162 -15.69 -2.77 -16.56
N LYS A 163 -15.75 -3.56 -15.48
CA LYS A 163 -17.03 -4.03 -14.95
C LYS A 163 -17.84 -2.83 -14.50
N THR A 164 -19.06 -2.70 -15.02
CA THR A 164 -19.97 -1.63 -14.63
C THR A 164 -20.38 -1.82 -13.17
N LYS A 165 -20.73 -0.72 -12.50
CA LYS A 165 -21.17 -0.75 -11.09
C LYS A 165 -22.29 -1.79 -10.85
N GLU A 166 -23.18 -1.92 -11.83
CA GLU A 166 -24.30 -2.86 -11.83
C GLU A 166 -23.82 -4.32 -11.90
N GLN A 167 -22.82 -4.64 -12.71
CA GLN A 167 -22.22 -5.99 -12.77
C GLN A 167 -21.55 -6.37 -11.44
N LEU A 168 -20.87 -5.43 -10.78
CA LEU A 168 -20.26 -5.69 -9.47
C LEU A 168 -21.31 -5.90 -8.37
N GLU A 169 -22.42 -5.17 -8.41
CA GLU A 169 -23.55 -5.36 -7.49
C GLU A 169 -24.24 -6.71 -7.70
N GLU A 170 -24.37 -7.14 -8.95
CA GLU A 170 -24.96 -8.43 -9.31
C GLU A 170 -24.04 -9.60 -8.92
N GLU A 171 -22.73 -9.50 -9.19
CA GLU A 171 -21.72 -10.45 -8.70
C GLU A 171 -21.72 -10.53 -7.17
N LYS A 172 -21.85 -9.39 -6.48
CA LYS A 172 -21.98 -9.35 -5.01
C LYS A 172 -23.26 -10.04 -4.55
N ARG A 173 -24.39 -9.80 -5.22
CA ARG A 173 -25.68 -10.42 -4.88
C ARG A 173 -25.62 -11.93 -5.05
N ILE A 174 -25.08 -12.41 -6.16
CA ILE A 174 -24.88 -13.85 -6.43
C ILE A 174 -23.95 -14.45 -5.38
N SER A 175 -22.82 -13.79 -5.10
CA SER A 175 -21.86 -14.24 -4.09
C SER A 175 -22.50 -14.35 -2.70
N LEU A 176 -23.35 -13.40 -2.32
CA LEU A 176 -24.08 -13.42 -1.07
C LEU A 176 -25.12 -14.54 -1.03
N SER A 177 -25.84 -14.81 -2.13
CA SER A 177 -26.78 -15.93 -2.18
C SER A 177 -26.12 -17.31 -2.07
N ILE A 178 -24.87 -17.44 -2.53
CA ILE A 178 -24.11 -18.69 -2.39
C ILE A 178 -23.62 -18.87 -0.94
N ARG A 179 -23.20 -17.76 -0.31
CA ARG A 179 -22.69 -17.77 1.07
C ARG A 179 -23.82 -17.91 2.10
N ILE A 180 -24.95 -17.25 1.86
CA ILE A 180 -26.12 -17.25 2.73
C ILE A 180 -27.09 -18.31 2.20
N LYS A 181 -26.91 -19.55 2.68
CA LYS A 181 -27.84 -20.63 2.35
C LYS A 181 -29.18 -20.40 3.06
N PRO A 182 -30.33 -20.63 2.39
CA PRO A 182 -31.63 -20.57 3.03
C PRO A 182 -31.69 -21.52 4.23
N LEU A 183 -32.23 -21.05 5.34
CA LEU A 183 -32.39 -21.83 6.56
C LEU A 183 -33.63 -22.72 6.42
N ASN A 184 -33.43 -24.03 6.28
CA ASN A 184 -34.51 -25.01 6.35
C ASN A 184 -34.63 -25.53 7.78
N ILE A 185 -35.56 -24.97 8.56
CA ILE A 185 -35.75 -25.29 9.99
C ILE A 185 -37.05 -26.05 10.28
N ASP A 186 -37.94 -26.22 9.29
CA ASP A 186 -39.30 -26.73 9.47
C ASP A 186 -39.38 -28.18 9.99
N SER A 187 -38.30 -28.96 9.81
CA SER A 187 -38.22 -30.36 10.24
C SER A 187 -37.31 -30.58 11.45
N PHE A 188 -36.82 -29.52 12.10
CA PHE A 188 -35.87 -29.64 13.21
C PHE A 188 -36.59 -29.77 14.56
N GLY A 189 -36.14 -30.72 15.38
CA GLY A 189 -36.53 -30.81 16.79
C GLY A 189 -35.85 -29.74 17.65
N VAL A 190 -36.35 -29.52 18.87
CA VAL A 190 -35.91 -28.44 19.79
C VAL A 190 -34.40 -28.43 20.04
N GLU A 191 -33.78 -29.58 20.25
CA GLU A 191 -32.32 -29.68 20.48
C GLU A 191 -31.52 -29.26 19.24
N LYS A 192 -31.92 -29.71 18.05
CA LYS A 192 -31.26 -29.31 16.78
C LYS A 192 -31.42 -27.82 16.49
N LEU A 193 -32.54 -27.22 16.88
CA LEU A 193 -32.75 -25.78 16.76
C LEU A 193 -31.80 -25.00 17.68
N ARG A 194 -31.54 -25.49 18.90
CA ARG A 194 -30.57 -24.88 19.83
C ARG A 194 -29.15 -24.96 19.27
N GLU A 195 -28.73 -26.12 18.78
CA GLU A 195 -27.41 -26.31 18.16
C GLU A 195 -27.21 -25.37 16.96
N LYS A 196 -28.24 -25.23 16.11
CA LYS A 196 -28.19 -24.33 14.95
C LYS A 196 -28.16 -22.86 15.35
N ALA A 197 -28.87 -22.48 16.41
CA ALA A 197 -28.80 -21.12 16.94
C ALA A 197 -27.39 -20.79 17.45
N THR A 198 -26.74 -21.72 18.16
CA THR A 198 -25.35 -21.53 18.61
C THR A 198 -24.36 -21.46 17.45
N GLU A 199 -24.50 -22.32 16.43
CA GLU A 199 -23.64 -22.29 15.23
C GLU A 199 -23.76 -20.96 14.47
N LEU A 200 -24.99 -20.46 14.29
CA LEU A 200 -25.22 -19.16 13.65
C LEU A 200 -24.66 -18.01 14.48
N TRP A 201 -24.78 -18.09 15.81
CA TRP A 201 -24.22 -17.08 16.70
C TRP A 201 -22.69 -17.03 16.59
N ASP A 202 -22.01 -18.17 16.66
CA ASP A 202 -20.54 -18.25 16.49
C ASP A 202 -20.11 -17.71 15.13
N LEU A 203 -20.86 -18.04 14.07
CA LEU A 203 -20.60 -17.54 12.72
C LEU A 203 -20.77 -16.03 12.62
N ILE A 204 -21.82 -15.47 13.24
CA ILE A 204 -22.05 -14.01 13.27
C ILE A 204 -20.92 -13.31 14.00
N VAL A 205 -20.52 -13.80 15.18
CA VAL A 205 -19.40 -13.23 15.95
C VAL A 205 -18.13 -13.22 15.10
N LYS A 206 -17.82 -14.33 14.43
CA LYS A 206 -16.68 -14.42 13.53
C LYS A 206 -16.76 -13.40 12.38
N LEU A 207 -17.88 -13.33 11.67
CA LEU A 207 -18.06 -12.40 10.56
C LEU A 207 -17.96 -10.93 11.00
N GLU A 208 -18.45 -10.59 12.19
CA GLU A 208 -18.35 -9.23 12.72
C GLU A 208 -16.90 -8.87 13.07
N THR A 209 -16.12 -9.82 13.62
CA THR A 209 -14.68 -9.61 13.84
C THR A 209 -13.91 -9.43 12.55
N GLU A 210 -14.18 -10.25 11.52
CA GLU A 210 -13.56 -10.13 10.20
C GLU A 210 -13.91 -8.79 9.54
N LYS A 211 -15.17 -8.33 9.68
CA LYS A 211 -15.62 -7.03 9.19
C LYS A 211 -14.86 -5.88 9.85
N TYR A 212 -14.71 -5.91 11.18
CA TYR A 212 -13.96 -4.88 11.91
C TYR A 212 -12.51 -4.77 11.40
N ASP A 213 -11.82 -5.91 11.23
CA ASP A 213 -10.44 -5.93 10.72
C ASP A 213 -10.34 -5.40 9.29
N LEU A 214 -11.34 -5.69 8.44
CA LEU A 214 -11.42 -5.15 7.08
C LEU A 214 -11.65 -3.63 7.07
N GLU A 215 -12.53 -3.13 7.92
CA GLU A 215 -12.81 -1.69 8.06
C GLU A 215 -11.56 -0.92 8.56
N GLU A 216 -10.85 -1.46 9.54
CA GLU A 216 -9.59 -0.87 10.01
C GLU A 216 -8.51 -0.88 8.92
N ARG A 217 -8.39 -1.98 8.16
CA ARG A 217 -7.48 -2.04 6.99
C ARG A 217 -7.86 -1.00 5.93
N GLN A 218 -9.16 -0.84 5.66
CA GLN A 218 -9.65 0.16 4.70
C GLN A 218 -9.29 1.57 5.14
N LYS A 219 -9.51 1.93 6.42
CA LYS A 219 -9.12 3.25 6.95
C LYS A 219 -7.63 3.53 6.77
N ARG A 220 -6.78 2.52 7.00
CA ARG A 220 -5.33 2.64 6.79
C ARG A 220 -4.99 2.87 5.32
N GLN A 221 -5.58 2.10 4.41
CA GLN A 221 -5.39 2.29 2.97
C GLN A 221 -5.85 3.67 2.50
N ASP A 222 -6.97 4.17 3.04
CA ASP A 222 -7.47 5.51 2.74
C ASP A 222 -6.52 6.60 3.23
N TYR A 223 -5.89 6.41 4.39
CA TYR A 223 -4.84 7.29 4.89
C TYR A 223 -3.62 7.28 3.96
N ASP A 224 -3.10 6.09 3.63
CA ASP A 224 -1.94 5.94 2.74
C ASP A 224 -2.21 6.58 1.37
N LEU A 225 -3.43 6.40 0.83
CA LEU A 225 -3.85 7.03 -0.42
C LEU A 225 -3.92 8.55 -0.33
N LYS A 226 -4.39 9.12 0.78
CA LYS A 226 -4.40 10.57 1.02
C LYS A 226 -2.98 11.11 1.07
N GLU A 227 -2.08 10.44 1.78
CA GLU A 227 -0.69 10.84 1.89
C GLU A 227 0.02 10.79 0.53
N LEU A 228 -0.16 9.71 -0.24
CA LEU A 228 0.42 9.58 -1.58
C LEU A 228 -0.09 10.66 -2.53
N LYS A 229 -1.38 11.00 -2.46
CA LYS A 229 -1.96 12.10 -3.25
C LYS A 229 -1.36 13.45 -2.87
N GLU A 230 -1.14 13.72 -1.58
CA GLU A 230 -0.53 14.98 -1.15
C GLU A 230 0.96 15.04 -1.53
N ARG A 231 1.71 13.95 -1.38
CA ARG A 231 3.09 13.85 -1.88
C ARG A 231 3.16 14.09 -3.39
N GLN A 232 2.25 13.50 -4.16
CA GLN A 232 2.15 13.73 -5.60
C GLN A 232 1.85 15.21 -5.91
N LYS A 233 0.92 15.83 -5.17
CA LYS A 233 0.59 17.25 -5.32
C LYS A 233 1.80 18.15 -5.03
N GLN A 234 2.58 17.84 -3.98
CA GLN A 234 3.81 18.55 -3.65
C GLN A 234 4.87 18.40 -4.75
N GLN A 235 5.06 17.19 -5.28
CA GLN A 235 5.97 16.96 -6.41
C GLN A 235 5.55 17.75 -7.65
N LEU A 236 4.26 17.81 -7.96
CA LEU A 236 3.72 18.60 -9.08
C LEU A 236 3.89 20.10 -8.85
N ARG A 237 3.66 20.60 -7.63
CA ARG A 237 3.91 22.00 -7.23
C ARG A 237 5.38 22.37 -7.38
N HIS A 238 6.29 21.55 -6.87
CA HIS A 238 7.73 21.80 -6.99
C HIS A 238 8.20 21.73 -8.46
N LYS A 239 7.62 20.82 -9.26
CA LYS A 239 7.86 20.74 -10.70
C LYS A 239 7.33 21.97 -11.44
N ALA A 240 6.18 22.51 -11.03
CA ALA A 240 5.64 23.76 -11.56
C ALA A 240 6.56 24.95 -11.24
N LEU A 241 6.99 25.09 -9.99
CA LEU A 241 7.93 26.13 -9.54
C LEU A 241 9.28 26.05 -10.28
N LYS A 242 9.86 24.85 -10.44
CA LYS A 242 11.09 24.63 -11.24
C LYS A 242 10.90 24.98 -12.71
N LYS A 243 9.69 24.80 -13.23
CA LYS A 243 9.30 25.22 -14.57
C LYS A 243 8.83 26.68 -14.60
N GLY A 244 8.97 27.46 -13.54
CA GLY A 244 8.52 28.86 -13.45
C GLY A 244 7.04 29.08 -13.76
N LEU A 245 6.24 28.04 -13.61
CA LEU A 245 4.79 28.10 -13.65
C LEU A 245 4.26 28.36 -12.24
N ASP A 246 3.03 28.87 -12.16
CA ASP A 246 2.28 28.98 -10.90
C ASP A 246 2.24 27.60 -10.19
N PRO A 247 2.51 27.52 -8.87
CA PRO A 247 2.49 26.27 -8.12
C PRO A 247 1.26 25.38 -8.39
N GLU A 248 0.09 25.93 -8.70
CA GLU A 248 -1.12 25.14 -8.98
C GLU A 248 -1.35 24.79 -10.46
N ALA A 249 -0.50 25.28 -11.37
CA ALA A 249 -0.69 25.12 -12.80
C ALA A 249 -0.61 23.67 -13.29
N LEU A 250 0.08 22.80 -12.53
CA LEU A 250 0.25 21.38 -12.86
C LEU A 250 -0.67 20.45 -12.05
N THR A 251 -1.49 21.00 -11.15
CA THR A 251 -2.43 20.24 -10.30
C THR A 251 -3.88 20.30 -10.80
N GLY A 252 -4.14 21.11 -11.84
CA GLY A 252 -5.47 21.24 -12.45
C GLY A 252 -5.86 20.09 -13.38
N LYS A 253 -7.15 20.03 -13.74
CA LYS A 253 -7.72 19.03 -14.67
C LYS A 253 -7.15 19.12 -16.09
N TYR A 254 -6.68 20.31 -16.47
CA TYR A 254 -6.17 20.59 -17.81
C TYR A 254 -4.69 20.97 -17.73
N PRO A 255 -3.86 20.60 -18.73
CA PRO A 255 -2.47 21.02 -18.79
C PRO A 255 -2.31 22.54 -18.69
N PRO A 256 -1.20 23.03 -18.11
CA PRO A 256 -0.97 24.46 -17.97
C PRO A 256 -0.86 25.14 -19.34
N LYS A 257 -1.37 26.37 -19.42
CA LYS A 257 -1.29 27.19 -20.63
C LYS A 257 0.18 27.56 -20.91
N ILE A 258 0.60 27.31 -22.15
CA ILE A 258 1.95 27.67 -22.62
C ILE A 258 1.95 29.17 -22.94
N GLN A 259 2.93 29.91 -22.42
CA GLN A 259 3.16 31.29 -22.85
C GLN A 259 3.75 31.27 -24.27
N VAL A 260 3.31 32.15 -25.16
CA VAL A 260 3.81 32.23 -26.55
C VAL A 260 4.32 33.63 -26.92
N ALA A 261 4.33 34.54 -25.94
CA ALA A 261 4.81 35.91 -26.05
C ALA A 261 5.26 36.39 -24.67
N SER A 262 6.23 37.30 -24.63
CA SER A 262 6.65 37.93 -23.38
C SER A 262 5.72 39.09 -23.02
N LYS A 263 5.45 39.30 -21.73
CA LYS A 263 4.70 40.48 -21.25
C LYS A 263 5.43 41.81 -21.54
N TYR A 264 6.73 41.76 -21.78
CA TYR A 264 7.57 42.92 -22.10
C TYR A 264 7.81 43.10 -23.60
N GLU A 265 7.18 42.29 -24.44
CA GLU A 265 7.31 42.33 -25.89
C GLU A 265 6.65 43.59 -26.47
N ARG A 266 7.46 44.52 -26.97
CA ARG A 266 6.99 45.81 -27.50
C ARG A 266 6.68 45.79 -29.00
N ARG A 267 6.96 44.66 -29.68
CA ARG A 267 6.74 44.47 -31.11
C ARG A 267 6.02 43.16 -31.34
N VAL A 268 5.20 43.10 -32.39
CA VAL A 268 4.49 41.87 -32.76
C VAL A 268 5.51 40.82 -33.22
N ASP A 269 5.59 39.69 -32.52
CA ASP A 269 6.47 38.59 -32.88
C ASP A 269 5.97 37.92 -34.18
N THR A 270 6.80 37.95 -35.22
CA THR A 270 6.49 37.38 -36.55
C THR A 270 6.87 35.90 -36.68
N ARG A 271 7.46 35.28 -35.64
CA ARG A 271 7.84 33.86 -35.64
C ARG A 271 6.62 32.92 -35.65
N SER A 272 6.82 31.69 -36.14
CA SER A 272 5.77 30.66 -36.21
C SER A 272 5.33 30.18 -34.81
N TYR A 273 4.17 29.52 -34.70
CA TYR A 273 3.70 28.99 -33.42
C TYR A 273 4.66 27.95 -32.84
N ASP A 274 5.22 27.06 -33.66
CA ASP A 274 6.17 26.04 -33.18
C ASP A 274 7.47 26.66 -32.68
N ASP A 275 7.95 27.73 -33.30
CA ASP A 275 9.14 28.45 -32.85
C ASP A 275 8.87 29.20 -31.54
N LYS A 276 7.74 29.90 -31.46
CA LYS A 276 7.28 30.58 -30.23
C LYS A 276 7.10 29.58 -29.10
N LYS A 277 6.43 28.46 -29.36
CA LYS A 277 6.25 27.39 -28.40
C LYS A 277 7.60 26.91 -27.89
N LYS A 278 8.58 26.60 -28.74
CA LYS A 278 9.93 26.18 -28.31
C LYS A 278 10.68 27.25 -27.52
N LEU A 279 10.53 28.53 -27.89
CA LEU A 279 11.15 29.67 -27.21
C LEU A 279 10.65 29.84 -25.77
N PHE A 280 9.38 29.53 -25.52
CA PHE A 280 8.72 29.70 -24.23
C PHE A 280 8.42 28.38 -23.49
N GLU A 281 8.62 27.23 -24.14
CA GLU A 281 8.53 25.87 -23.58
C GLU A 281 9.83 25.54 -22.82
N GLY A 282 10.00 26.21 -21.69
CA GLY A 282 11.15 26.06 -20.82
C GLY A 282 11.44 27.37 -20.13
N VAL A 283 11.17 27.45 -18.83
CA VAL A 283 11.53 28.64 -18.06
C VAL A 283 13.02 28.67 -17.81
N ARG A 284 13.73 29.11 -18.84
CA ARG A 284 15.00 29.83 -18.71
C ARG A 284 14.81 31.18 -19.36
N TYR A 285 13.98 32.02 -18.73
CA TYR A 285 14.29 33.43 -18.70
C TYR A 285 15.57 33.59 -17.88
N HIS A 286 16.72 33.29 -18.52
CA HIS A 286 17.97 33.85 -18.07
C HIS A 286 17.76 35.36 -18.05
N THR A 287 17.74 35.94 -16.86
CA THR A 287 18.14 37.32 -16.66
C THR A 287 19.57 37.41 -17.20
N LYS A 288 19.71 37.64 -18.51
CA LYS A 288 20.96 38.17 -19.04
C LYS A 288 21.13 39.50 -18.33
N SER A 289 22.05 39.51 -17.37
CA SER A 289 22.59 40.71 -16.77
C SER A 289 22.79 41.73 -17.88
N PHE A 290 22.07 42.83 -17.75
CA PHE A 290 22.22 43.99 -18.61
C PHE A 290 23.62 44.53 -18.31
N THR A 291 24.61 44.15 -19.11
CA THR A 291 25.90 44.83 -19.13
C THR A 291 25.62 46.26 -19.60
N VAL A 292 25.61 47.17 -18.63
CA VAL A 292 25.54 48.61 -18.85
C VAL A 292 26.73 48.97 -19.73
N LEU A 293 26.49 49.24 -21.02
CA LEU A 293 27.44 49.98 -21.83
C LEU A 293 27.48 51.40 -21.26
N THR A 294 28.53 51.69 -20.50
CA THR A 294 28.87 53.06 -20.10
C THR A 294 29.20 53.85 -21.36
N SER A 295 28.31 54.77 -21.73
CA SER A 295 28.55 55.76 -22.77
C SER A 295 29.74 56.62 -22.36
N THR A 296 30.79 56.60 -23.17
CA THR A 296 31.95 57.48 -23.03
C THR A 296 31.51 58.93 -23.11
N HIS A 297 31.83 59.69 -22.06
CA HIS A 297 31.58 61.13 -21.96
C HIS A 297 32.67 61.84 -22.78
N THR A 298 32.31 62.42 -23.93
CA THR A 298 33.21 63.25 -24.73
C THR A 298 33.24 64.64 -24.10
N HIS A 299 34.36 65.00 -23.47
CA HIS A 299 34.66 66.35 -23.01
C HIS A 299 34.87 67.26 -24.24
N ILE A 300 34.06 68.31 -24.37
CA ILE A 300 34.33 69.45 -25.25
C ILE A 300 34.85 70.57 -24.35
N SER A 301 36.15 70.81 -24.42
CA SER A 301 36.83 71.98 -23.87
C SER A 301 36.78 73.11 -24.90
N HIS A 302 36.71 74.35 -24.40
CA HIS A 302 36.70 75.62 -25.16
C HIS A 302 37.84 75.78 -26.17
#